data_AF-A0A7C5KSI9-F1
#
_entry.id   AF-A0A7C5KSI9-F1
#
_cell.length_a   1.000
_cell.length_b   1.000
_cell.length_c   1.000
_cell.angle_alpha   90.00
_cell.angle_beta   90.00
_cell.angle_gamma   90.00
#
_symmetry.space_group_name_H-M   'P 1'
#
loop_
_entity.id
_entity.type
_entity.pdbx_description
1 polymer ?
#
loop_
_entity_poly.entity_id
_entity_poly.type
_entity_poly.pdbx_seq_one_letter_code
_entity_poly.pdbx_strand_id
1 'polypeptide(L)'
;MNNLNQAIWVELLKARRSMMPLLTGLGFLLVPLMGGFFMIILKDPEFARQVGLISAKAQLMAGVADWPTFMELLAQATAIGGLILFSLIGSWVFGREYSDHTIKDLLALPTPRRSIVLAKFVVIAVWSLALIVMIYVVGLVVGTAVALPAVPMDVIRQGSITLAVTAGLTIAGITPIIFFASAGRGYLPPMGVAILTIFLGQIVAVAGWGEYFPWAIPALYSQGAHFGMVSYLLVILTGIVGIVGTFIWWEKVDQTH
;
A
#
# COMPACT_ATOMS: atom_id res chain seq x y z
N MET A 1 -32.44 4.85 4.99
CA MET A 1 -31.02 4.43 5.03
C MET A 1 -30.18 5.64 4.66
N ASN A 2 -29.06 5.90 5.34
CA ASN A 2 -28.26 7.11 5.11
C ASN A 2 -27.55 7.02 3.73
N ASN A 3 -27.54 8.11 2.94
CA ASN A 3 -26.99 8.13 1.57
C ASN A 3 -25.55 7.59 1.49
N LEU A 4 -24.76 7.80 2.55
CA LEU A 4 -23.40 7.28 2.66
C LEU A 4 -23.34 5.75 2.72
N ASN A 5 -24.23 5.10 3.47
CA ASN A 5 -24.21 3.64 3.60
C ASN A 5 -24.57 2.96 2.27
N GLN A 6 -25.49 3.56 1.51
CA GLN A 6 -25.85 3.08 0.18
C GLN A 6 -24.68 3.25 -0.80
N ALA A 7 -23.99 4.40 -0.76
CA ALA A 7 -22.80 4.62 -1.58
C ALA A 7 -21.67 3.62 -1.25
N ILE A 8 -21.40 3.38 0.03
CA ILE A 8 -20.41 2.37 0.46
C ILE A 8 -20.79 0.98 -0.04
N TRP A 9 -22.07 0.60 0.10
CA TRP A 9 -22.55 -0.70 -0.36
C TRP A 9 -22.36 -0.89 -1.87
N VAL A 10 -22.67 0.14 -2.67
CA VAL A 10 -22.51 0.10 -4.13
C VAL A 10 -21.03 -0.01 -4.50
N GLU A 11 -20.15 0.78 -3.90
CA GLU A 11 -18.71 0.73 -4.18
C GLU A 11 -18.10 -0.62 -3.75
N LEU A 12 -18.54 -1.19 -2.63
CA LEU A 12 -18.14 -2.55 -2.22
C LEU A 12 -18.63 -3.62 -3.19
N LEU A 13 -19.87 -3.50 -3.70
CA LEU A 13 -20.42 -4.42 -4.68
C LEU A 13 -19.63 -4.35 -6.00
N LYS A 14 -19.26 -3.15 -6.44
CA LYS A 14 -18.37 -2.93 -7.59
C LYS A 14 -17.03 -3.63 -7.39
N ALA A 15 -16.40 -3.46 -6.23
CA ALA A 15 -15.13 -4.10 -5.90
C ALA A 15 -15.27 -5.62 -5.88
N ARG A 16 -16.27 -6.17 -5.18
CA ARG A 16 -16.52 -7.61 -5.05
C ARG A 16 -16.79 -8.29 -6.40
N ARG A 17 -17.46 -7.60 -7.32
CA ARG A 17 -17.80 -8.14 -8.65
C ARG A 17 -16.67 -8.00 -9.67
N SER A 18 -15.58 -7.31 -9.34
CA SER A 18 -14.44 -7.17 -10.24
C SER A 18 -13.36 -8.22 -9.95
N MET A 19 -12.47 -8.44 -10.92
CA MET A 19 -11.27 -9.27 -10.74
C MET A 19 -10.18 -8.56 -9.94
N MET A 20 -10.33 -7.26 -9.68
CA MET A 20 -9.26 -6.47 -9.08
C MET A 20 -8.88 -6.93 -7.66
N PRO A 21 -9.81 -7.26 -6.73
CA PRO A 21 -9.42 -7.79 -5.42
C PRO A 21 -8.65 -9.10 -5.50
N LEU A 22 -9.00 -9.95 -6.47
CA LEU A 22 -8.27 -11.19 -6.73
C LEU A 22 -6.86 -10.88 -7.25
N LEU A 23 -6.74 -10.02 -8.26
CA LEU A 23 -5.45 -9.67 -8.87
C LEU A 23 -4.51 -8.95 -7.89
N THR A 24 -5.01 -7.99 -7.11
CA THR A 24 -4.21 -7.32 -6.08
C THR A 24 -3.89 -8.28 -4.94
N GLY A 25 -4.82 -9.17 -4.57
CA GLY A 25 -4.57 -10.25 -3.62
C GLY A 25 -3.43 -11.17 -4.06
N LEU A 26 -3.50 -11.71 -5.27
CA LEU A 26 -2.45 -12.58 -5.84
C LEU A 26 -1.12 -11.85 -5.96
N GLY A 27 -1.12 -10.60 -6.43
CA GLY A 27 0.08 -9.78 -6.52
C GLY A 27 0.74 -9.53 -5.17
N PHE A 28 -0.04 -9.24 -4.13
CA PHE A 28 0.48 -9.01 -2.79
C PHE A 28 0.86 -10.31 -2.06
N LEU A 29 0.24 -11.44 -2.41
CA LEU A 29 0.61 -12.76 -1.87
C LEU A 29 2.04 -13.18 -2.25
N LEU A 30 2.57 -12.66 -3.35
CA LEU A 30 3.96 -12.89 -3.73
C LEU A 30 4.94 -12.40 -2.66
N VAL A 31 4.58 -11.37 -1.87
CA VAL A 31 5.46 -10.80 -0.84
C VAL A 31 5.85 -11.83 0.23
N PRO A 32 4.92 -12.42 1.00
CA PRO A 32 5.29 -13.40 2.01
C PRO A 32 5.87 -14.68 1.41
N LEU A 33 5.42 -15.09 0.21
CA LEU A 33 5.96 -16.28 -0.46
C LEU A 33 7.42 -16.09 -0.89
N MET A 34 7.73 -14.95 -1.54
CA MET A 34 9.09 -14.59 -1.89
C MET A 34 9.93 -14.38 -0.64
N GLY A 35 9.40 -13.70 0.38
CA GLY A 35 10.09 -13.54 1.67
C GLY A 35 10.46 -14.88 2.31
N GLY A 36 9.54 -15.85 2.32
CA GLY A 36 9.81 -17.19 2.82
C GLY A 36 10.86 -17.92 1.99
N PHE A 37 10.79 -17.80 0.67
CA PHE A 37 11.81 -18.32 -0.23
C PHE A 37 13.20 -17.71 0.04
N PHE A 38 13.28 -16.39 0.25
CA PHE A 38 14.51 -15.72 0.67
C PHE A 38 15.03 -16.26 2.00
N MET A 39 14.15 -16.53 2.96
CA MET A 39 14.56 -17.11 4.26
C MET A 39 15.12 -18.53 4.13
N ILE A 40 14.59 -19.35 3.22
CA ILE A 40 15.14 -20.69 2.92
C ILE A 40 16.56 -20.56 2.35
N ILE A 41 16.75 -19.61 1.43
CA ILE A 41 18.07 -19.34 0.84
C ILE A 41 19.08 -18.90 1.91
N LEU A 42 18.67 -18.03 2.83
CA LEU A 42 19.55 -17.52 3.89
C LEU A 42 19.92 -18.59 4.94
N LYS A 43 19.10 -19.64 5.10
CA LYS A 43 19.41 -20.75 6.03
C LYS A 43 20.56 -21.64 5.55
N ASP A 44 20.68 -21.86 4.24
CA ASP A 44 21.74 -22.66 3.66
C ASP A 44 22.29 -22.01 2.37
N PRO A 45 23.18 -21.02 2.52
CA PRO A 45 23.78 -20.31 1.39
C PRO A 45 24.63 -21.22 0.48
N GLU A 46 25.19 -22.31 1.01
CA GLU A 46 26.02 -23.23 0.24
C GLU A 46 25.17 -24.14 -0.66
N PHE A 47 24.09 -24.71 -0.14
CA PHE A 47 23.13 -25.46 -0.95
C PHE A 47 22.56 -24.59 -2.06
N ALA A 48 22.15 -23.36 -1.74
CA ALA A 48 21.57 -22.43 -2.71
C ALA A 48 22.59 -22.01 -3.81
N ARG A 49 23.90 -22.03 -3.51
CA ARG A 49 24.96 -21.87 -4.52
C ARG A 49 25.10 -23.10 -5.42
N GLN A 50 24.99 -24.31 -4.86
CA GLN A 50 25.12 -25.57 -5.61
C GLN A 50 23.98 -25.78 -6.61
N VAL A 51 22.76 -25.37 -6.26
CA VAL A 51 21.59 -25.47 -7.17
C VAL A 51 21.43 -24.27 -8.12
N GLY A 52 22.41 -23.35 -8.13
CA GLY A 52 22.42 -22.19 -9.05
C GLY A 52 21.40 -21.09 -8.71
N LEU A 53 20.83 -21.09 -7.51
CA LEU A 53 19.84 -20.10 -7.05
C LEU A 53 20.48 -18.75 -6.67
N ILE A 54 21.78 -18.71 -6.39
CA ILE A 54 22.51 -17.51 -6.00
C ILE A 54 23.67 -17.26 -6.97
N SER A 55 23.68 -16.11 -7.65
CA SER A 55 24.89 -15.58 -8.29
C SER A 55 25.73 -14.81 -7.27
N ALA A 56 27.05 -14.71 -7.45
CA ALA A 56 27.96 -14.05 -6.50
C ALA A 56 27.57 -12.63 -6.05
N LYS A 57 26.64 -11.95 -6.73
CA LYS A 57 26.07 -10.64 -6.36
C LYS A 57 25.03 -10.69 -5.23
N ALA A 58 24.32 -11.79 -5.04
CA ALA A 58 23.27 -11.92 -4.02
C ALA A 58 23.83 -12.16 -2.60
N GLN A 59 25.14 -12.42 -2.48
CA GLN A 59 25.86 -12.56 -1.21
C GLN A 59 26.00 -11.22 -0.43
N LEU A 60 25.62 -10.09 -1.05
CA LEU A 60 25.66 -8.76 -0.42
C LEU A 60 24.46 -8.50 0.52
N MET A 61 23.44 -9.36 0.55
CA MET A 61 22.41 -9.30 1.59
C MET A 61 22.80 -10.19 2.77
N ALA A 62 23.68 -9.67 3.62
CA ALA A 62 24.07 -10.28 4.89
C ALA A 62 22.91 -10.20 5.90
N GLY A 63 21.88 -11.03 5.70
CA GLY A 63 20.74 -11.19 6.61
C GLY A 63 20.79 -12.53 7.33
N VAL A 64 20.36 -12.57 8.59
CA VAL A 64 20.11 -13.83 9.32
C VAL A 64 18.69 -14.29 9.01
N ALA A 65 18.50 -15.59 8.82
CA ALA A 65 17.17 -16.16 8.62
C ALA A 65 16.39 -16.22 9.96
N ASP A 66 15.83 -15.09 10.38
CA ASP A 66 15.09 -14.94 11.63
C ASP A 66 13.77 -14.16 11.47
N TRP A 67 12.95 -14.16 12.53
CA TRP A 67 11.66 -13.46 12.55
C TRP A 67 11.77 -11.94 12.38
N PRO A 68 12.71 -11.22 13.03
CA PRO A 68 12.92 -9.80 12.81
C PRO A 68 13.14 -9.45 11.34
N THR A 69 14.10 -10.12 10.69
CA THR A 69 14.42 -9.88 9.27
C THR A 69 13.22 -10.16 8.37
N PHE A 70 12.47 -11.22 8.67
CA PHE A 70 11.27 -11.56 7.89
C PHE A 70 10.13 -10.55 8.07
N MET A 71 9.86 -10.09 9.29
CA MET A 71 8.83 -9.08 9.56
C MET A 71 9.22 -7.71 8.99
N GLU A 72 10.49 -7.34 9.04
CA GLU A 72 11.03 -6.15 8.38
C GLU A 72 10.82 -6.21 6.86
N LEU A 73 11.09 -7.37 6.24
CA LEU A 73 10.87 -7.57 4.81
C LEU A 73 9.38 -7.41 4.44
N LEU A 74 8.47 -7.97 5.24
CA LEU A 74 7.02 -7.78 5.03
C LEU A 74 6.61 -6.31 5.18
N ALA A 75 7.17 -5.60 6.16
CA ALA A 75 6.91 -4.18 6.38
C ALA A 75 7.45 -3.32 5.23
N GLN A 76 8.68 -3.58 4.76
CA GLN A 76 9.28 -2.91 3.60
C GLN A 76 8.48 -3.11 2.32
N ALA A 77 8.08 -4.35 2.06
CA ALA A 77 7.25 -4.66 0.91
C ALA A 77 5.87 -4.00 1.01
N THR A 78 5.33 -3.84 2.21
CA THR A 78 4.09 -3.07 2.46
C THR A 78 4.30 -1.57 2.25
N ALA A 79 5.46 -1.01 2.61
CA ALA A 79 5.79 0.38 2.38
C ALA A 79 5.88 0.69 0.87
N ILE A 80 6.75 -0.02 0.15
CA ILE A 80 7.08 0.27 -1.25
C ILE A 80 6.06 -0.37 -2.20
N GLY A 81 5.83 -1.67 -2.05
CA GLY A 81 4.88 -2.42 -2.87
C GLY A 81 3.43 -2.01 -2.59
N GLY A 82 3.09 -1.72 -1.33
CA GLY A 82 1.78 -1.22 -0.96
C GLY A 82 1.50 0.17 -1.56
N LEU A 83 2.51 1.05 -1.68
CA LEU A 83 2.32 2.34 -2.34
C LEU A 83 1.86 2.16 -3.80
N ILE A 84 2.45 1.23 -4.54
CA ILE A 84 2.04 0.89 -5.91
C ILE A 84 0.64 0.25 -5.93
N LEU A 85 0.44 -0.82 -5.16
CA LEU A 85 -0.79 -1.60 -5.22
C LEU A 85 -1.99 -0.87 -4.65
N PHE A 86 -1.84 -0.13 -3.56
CA PHE A 86 -2.92 0.68 -3.00
C PHE A 86 -3.23 1.89 -3.90
N SER A 87 -2.23 2.47 -4.57
CA SER A 87 -2.46 3.47 -5.63
C SER A 87 -3.19 2.88 -6.83
N LEU A 88 -2.91 1.63 -7.20
CA LEU A 88 -3.66 0.91 -8.23
C LEU A 88 -5.12 0.68 -7.82
N ILE A 89 -5.39 0.34 -6.55
CA ILE A 89 -6.75 0.22 -6.02
C ILE A 89 -7.47 1.56 -6.13
N GLY A 90 -6.87 2.65 -5.65
CA GLY A 90 -7.51 3.97 -5.71
C GLY A 90 -7.67 4.50 -7.13
N SER A 91 -6.68 4.23 -8.00
CA SER A 91 -6.75 4.45 -9.44
C SER A 91 -7.93 3.72 -10.05
N TRP A 92 -8.15 2.45 -9.69
CA TRP A 92 -9.28 1.68 -10.19
C TRP A 92 -10.62 2.21 -9.67
N VAL A 93 -10.72 2.50 -8.36
CA VAL A 93 -11.96 2.96 -7.71
C VAL A 93 -12.43 4.32 -8.25
N PHE A 94 -11.51 5.26 -8.49
CA PHE A 94 -11.84 6.58 -9.03
C PHE A 94 -11.76 6.65 -10.55
N GLY A 95 -10.72 6.10 -11.16
CA GLY A 95 -10.45 6.18 -12.60
C GLY A 95 -11.47 5.44 -13.46
N ARG A 96 -12.12 4.39 -12.92
CA ARG A 96 -13.11 3.62 -13.70
C ARG A 96 -14.28 4.44 -14.19
N GLU A 97 -14.76 5.38 -13.39
CA GLU A 97 -15.94 6.16 -13.75
C GLU A 97 -15.66 7.08 -14.95
N TYR A 98 -14.39 7.49 -15.09
CA TYR A 98 -13.92 8.28 -16.22
C TYR A 98 -13.67 7.41 -17.45
N SER A 99 -13.06 6.25 -17.28
CA SER A 99 -12.75 5.34 -18.40
C SER A 99 -13.98 4.65 -18.96
N ASP A 100 -14.98 4.33 -18.13
CA ASP A 100 -16.24 3.70 -18.53
C ASP A 100 -17.30 4.75 -18.95
N HIS A 101 -16.97 6.05 -18.90
CA HIS A 101 -17.88 7.17 -19.17
C HIS A 101 -19.16 7.21 -18.31
N THR A 102 -19.13 6.59 -17.13
CA THR A 102 -20.27 6.52 -16.19
C THR A 102 -20.31 7.67 -15.17
N ILE A 103 -19.34 8.58 -15.19
CA ILE A 103 -19.23 9.69 -14.22
C ILE A 103 -20.48 10.59 -14.21
N LYS A 104 -21.09 10.86 -15.37
CA LYS A 104 -22.29 11.71 -15.47
C LYS A 104 -23.52 11.02 -14.87
N ASP A 105 -23.69 9.73 -15.15
CA ASP A 105 -24.78 8.92 -14.60
C ASP A 105 -24.69 8.85 -13.07
N LEU A 106 -23.47 8.69 -12.55
CA LEU A 106 -23.20 8.67 -11.12
C LEU A 106 -23.56 10.02 -10.45
N LEU A 107 -23.30 11.13 -11.13
CA LEU A 107 -23.61 12.48 -10.62
C LEU A 107 -25.08 12.90 -10.79
N ALA A 108 -25.84 12.20 -11.63
CA ALA A 108 -27.28 12.41 -11.77
C ALA A 108 -28.09 11.75 -10.63
N LEU A 109 -27.48 10.84 -9.87
CA LEU A 109 -28.13 10.19 -8.73
C LEU A 109 -28.45 11.21 -7.62
N PRO A 110 -29.53 11.00 -6.83
CA PRO A 110 -29.87 11.84 -5.68
C PRO A 110 -28.95 11.59 -4.46
N THR A 111 -27.67 11.30 -4.69
CA THR A 111 -26.63 11.09 -3.67
C THR A 111 -25.66 12.25 -3.72
N PRO A 112 -25.37 12.94 -2.60
CA PRO A 112 -24.46 14.07 -2.61
C PRO A 112 -23.03 13.61 -2.95
N ARG A 113 -22.32 14.41 -3.75
CA ARG A 113 -20.96 14.09 -4.26
C ARG A 113 -19.99 13.72 -3.14
N ARG A 114 -20.05 14.42 -2.02
CA ARG A 114 -19.25 14.10 -0.81
C ARG A 114 -19.46 12.67 -0.30
N SER A 115 -20.69 12.14 -0.34
CA SER A 115 -20.95 10.78 0.13
C SER A 115 -20.36 9.73 -0.81
N ILE A 116 -20.32 10.01 -2.12
CA ILE A 116 -19.69 9.15 -3.12
C ILE A 116 -18.17 9.12 -2.91
N VAL A 117 -17.54 10.28 -2.76
CA VAL A 117 -16.09 10.40 -2.54
C VAL A 117 -15.69 9.73 -1.21
N LEU A 118 -16.44 9.97 -0.12
CA LEU A 118 -16.21 9.28 1.16
C LEU A 118 -16.33 7.76 1.02
N ALA A 119 -17.37 7.28 0.34
CA ALA A 119 -17.57 5.86 0.12
C ALA A 119 -16.38 5.22 -0.62
N LYS A 120 -15.87 5.88 -1.66
CA LYS A 120 -14.70 5.43 -2.41
C LYS A 120 -13.45 5.35 -1.52
N PHE A 121 -13.17 6.37 -0.72
CA PHE A 121 -12.04 6.33 0.22
C PHE A 121 -12.19 5.23 1.28
N VAL A 122 -13.40 4.99 1.81
CA VAL A 122 -13.67 3.88 2.74
C VAL A 122 -13.38 2.54 2.09
N VAL A 123 -13.84 2.31 0.85
CA VAL A 123 -13.59 1.06 0.12
C VAL A 123 -12.09 0.85 -0.13
N ILE A 124 -11.36 1.90 -0.50
CA ILE A 124 -9.90 1.84 -0.68
C ILE A 124 -9.23 1.46 0.65
N ALA A 125 -9.58 2.11 1.75
CA ALA A 125 -9.00 1.85 3.06
C ALA A 125 -9.27 0.42 3.55
N VAL A 126 -10.52 -0.04 3.44
CA VAL A 126 -10.92 -1.40 3.84
C VAL A 126 -10.22 -2.46 2.99
N TRP A 127 -10.13 -2.24 1.68
CA TRP A 127 -9.46 -3.17 0.78
C TRP A 127 -7.95 -3.22 1.05
N SER A 128 -7.27 -2.09 1.18
CA SER A 128 -5.86 -2.06 1.56
C SER A 128 -5.62 -2.75 2.89
N LEU A 129 -6.46 -2.50 3.91
CA LEU A 129 -6.38 -3.17 5.20
C LEU A 129 -6.56 -4.69 5.07
N ALA A 130 -7.51 -5.16 4.25
CA ALA A 130 -7.70 -6.58 4.00
C ALA A 130 -6.45 -7.23 3.37
N LEU A 131 -5.78 -6.54 2.45
CA LEU A 131 -4.51 -7.01 1.87
C LEU A 131 -3.38 -7.07 2.89
N ILE A 132 -3.31 -6.11 3.82
CA ILE A 132 -2.32 -6.11 4.91
C ILE A 132 -2.56 -7.27 5.87
N VAL A 133 -3.82 -7.49 6.28
CA VAL A 133 -4.20 -8.62 7.13
C VAL A 133 -3.86 -9.94 6.45
N MET A 134 -4.15 -10.06 5.15
CA MET A 134 -3.80 -11.23 4.35
C MET A 134 -2.28 -11.48 4.35
N ILE A 135 -1.45 -10.47 4.06
CA ILE A 135 0.01 -10.61 4.11
C ILE A 135 0.49 -11.00 5.50
N TYR A 136 -0.05 -10.38 6.55
CA TYR A 136 0.35 -10.68 7.91
C TYR A 136 0.06 -12.14 8.29
N VAL A 137 -1.16 -12.62 8.03
CA VAL A 137 -1.55 -14.00 8.31
C VAL A 137 -0.74 -15.00 7.49
N VAL A 138 -0.62 -14.78 6.18
CA VAL A 138 0.17 -15.66 5.30
C VAL A 138 1.65 -15.60 5.69
N GLY A 139 2.16 -14.44 6.04
CA GLY A 139 3.52 -14.26 6.54
C GLY A 139 3.79 -15.12 7.78
N LEU A 140 2.93 -15.08 8.79
CA LEU A 140 3.07 -15.95 9.97
C LEU A 140 3.06 -17.44 9.60
N VAL A 141 2.17 -17.85 8.70
CA VAL A 141 2.12 -19.24 8.21
C VAL A 141 3.40 -19.62 7.47
N VAL A 142 3.93 -18.75 6.63
CA VAL A 142 5.16 -18.99 5.88
C VAL A 142 6.37 -19.02 6.82
N GLY A 143 6.50 -18.05 7.74
CA GLY A 143 7.61 -18.01 8.70
C GLY A 143 7.68 -19.24 9.60
N THR A 144 6.51 -19.77 10.00
CA THR A 144 6.42 -21.05 10.72
C THR A 144 6.74 -22.25 9.82
N ALA A 145 6.24 -22.28 8.58
CA ALA A 145 6.54 -23.36 7.62
C ALA A 145 8.02 -23.43 7.22
N VAL A 146 8.71 -22.29 7.14
CA VAL A 146 10.16 -22.21 6.95
C VAL A 146 10.92 -22.65 8.21
N ALA A 147 10.24 -22.86 9.34
CA ALA A 147 10.81 -23.23 10.63
C ALA A 147 11.82 -22.19 11.16
N LEU A 148 11.50 -20.90 11.08
CA LEU A 148 12.35 -19.83 11.62
C LEU A 148 12.62 -20.05 13.13
N PRO A 149 13.82 -19.67 13.64
CA PRO A 149 14.18 -19.84 15.04
C PRO A 149 13.10 -19.27 15.98
N ALA A 150 12.76 -19.98 17.06
CA ALA A 150 11.77 -19.48 18.00
C ALA A 150 12.26 -18.18 18.66
N VAL A 151 11.39 -17.16 18.70
CA VAL A 151 11.67 -15.87 19.33
C VAL A 151 10.64 -15.59 20.43
N PRO A 152 10.98 -14.73 21.42
CA PRO A 152 10.00 -14.26 22.40
C PRO A 152 8.80 -13.59 21.71
N MET A 153 7.61 -13.74 22.30
CA MET A 153 6.37 -13.17 21.77
C MET A 153 6.44 -11.65 21.56
N ASP A 154 7.24 -10.95 22.37
CA ASP A 154 7.46 -9.51 22.25
C ASP A 154 8.08 -9.09 20.91
N VAL A 155 8.94 -9.94 20.33
CA VAL A 155 9.58 -9.68 19.03
C VAL A 155 8.53 -9.72 17.91
N ILE A 156 7.66 -10.73 17.93
CA ILE A 156 6.56 -10.85 16.96
C ILE A 156 5.58 -9.69 17.13
N ARG A 157 5.24 -9.34 18.38
CA ARG A 157 4.38 -8.19 18.69
C ARG A 157 4.97 -6.90 18.13
N GLN A 158 6.26 -6.65 18.33
CA GLN A 158 6.93 -5.46 17.80
C GLN A 158 6.91 -5.44 16.28
N GLY A 159 7.24 -6.55 15.60
CA GLY A 159 7.16 -6.64 14.13
C GLY A 159 5.75 -6.40 13.60
N SER A 160 4.73 -6.88 14.32
CA SER A 160 3.32 -6.66 14.00
C SER A 160 2.92 -5.19 14.11
N ILE A 161 3.40 -4.49 15.15
CA ILE A 161 3.19 -3.05 15.32
C ILE A 161 3.88 -2.29 14.19
N THR A 162 5.13 -2.63 13.87
CA THR A 162 5.88 -2.00 12.78
C THR A 162 5.12 -2.14 11.46
N LEU A 163 4.68 -3.36 11.12
CA LEU A 163 3.88 -3.61 9.92
C LEU A 163 2.58 -2.79 9.91
N ALA A 164 1.85 -2.75 11.02
CA ALA A 164 0.58 -2.04 11.13
C ALA A 164 0.75 -0.51 11.00
N VAL A 165 1.80 0.06 11.61
CA VAL A 165 2.10 1.49 11.49
C VAL A 165 2.57 1.82 10.07
N THR A 166 3.49 1.04 9.50
CA THR A 166 3.91 1.21 8.09
C THR A 166 2.71 1.17 7.15
N ALA A 167 1.83 0.19 7.31
CA ALA A 167 0.58 0.08 6.57
C ALA A 167 -0.29 1.35 6.67
N GLY A 168 -0.52 1.84 7.90
CA GLY A 168 -1.30 3.06 8.13
C GLY A 168 -0.70 4.27 7.45
N LEU A 169 0.63 4.44 7.53
CA LEU A 169 1.36 5.52 6.87
C LEU A 169 1.29 5.42 5.35
N THR A 170 1.43 4.22 4.78
CA THR A 170 1.29 4.00 3.33
C THR A 170 -0.13 4.32 2.86
N ILE A 171 -1.17 3.88 3.59
CA ILE A 171 -2.57 4.19 3.26
C ILE A 171 -2.83 5.70 3.30
N ALA A 172 -2.27 6.40 4.28
CA ALA A 172 -2.36 7.87 4.34
C ALA A 172 -1.61 8.53 3.17
N GLY A 173 -0.42 8.04 2.83
CA GLY A 173 0.43 8.58 1.77
C GLY A 173 -0.16 8.44 0.35
N ILE A 174 -1.01 7.45 0.10
CA ILE A 174 -1.60 7.27 -1.25
C ILE A 174 -2.77 8.23 -1.54
N THR A 175 -3.42 8.83 -0.55
CA THR A 175 -4.60 9.67 -0.82
C THR A 175 -4.35 10.86 -1.75
N PRO A 176 -3.23 11.62 -1.70
CA PRO A 176 -2.91 12.63 -2.70
C PRO A 176 -2.56 12.06 -4.07
N ILE A 177 -2.11 10.80 -4.15
CA ILE A 177 -1.85 10.13 -5.42
C ILE A 177 -3.18 9.81 -6.11
N ILE A 178 -4.18 9.38 -5.35
CA ILE A 178 -5.52 9.02 -5.84
C ILE A 178 -6.25 10.22 -6.46
N PHE A 179 -6.00 11.43 -5.96
CA PHE A 179 -6.52 12.67 -6.55
C PHE A 179 -6.29 12.74 -8.07
N PHE A 180 -5.11 12.29 -8.53
CA PHE A 180 -4.76 12.32 -9.95
C PHE A 180 -5.60 11.37 -10.81
N ALA A 181 -6.27 10.36 -10.24
CA ALA A 181 -7.27 9.57 -10.95
C ALA A 181 -8.46 10.43 -11.40
N SER A 182 -8.86 11.40 -10.55
CA SER A 182 -9.94 12.35 -10.85
C SER A 182 -9.47 13.50 -11.75
N ALA A 183 -8.28 14.04 -11.49
CA ALA A 183 -7.73 15.15 -12.27
C ALA A 183 -7.32 14.72 -13.68
N GLY A 184 -6.67 13.57 -13.81
CA GLY A 184 -6.23 13.02 -15.09
C GLY A 184 -7.25 12.11 -15.79
N ARG A 185 -8.44 11.92 -15.19
CA ARG A 185 -9.61 11.24 -15.78
C ARG A 185 -9.32 9.82 -16.28
N GLY A 186 -8.68 9.00 -15.46
CA GLY A 186 -8.43 7.60 -15.82
C GLY A 186 -7.44 6.91 -14.90
N TYR A 187 -7.02 5.72 -15.32
CA TYR A 187 -6.20 4.84 -14.47
C TYR A 187 -4.69 5.18 -14.48
N LEU A 188 -4.17 5.71 -15.58
CA LEU A 188 -2.72 5.91 -15.78
C LEU A 188 -2.12 7.08 -14.97
N PRO A 189 -2.77 8.26 -14.87
CA PRO A 189 -2.20 9.40 -14.13
C PRO A 189 -1.79 9.10 -12.67
N PRO A 190 -2.63 8.47 -11.81
CA PRO A 190 -2.22 8.16 -10.44
C PRO A 190 -1.08 7.13 -10.41
N MET A 191 -0.98 6.22 -11.37
CA MET A 191 0.14 5.27 -11.44
C MET A 191 1.46 5.96 -11.78
N GLY A 192 1.44 6.92 -12.71
CA GLY A 192 2.61 7.74 -13.01
C GLY A 192 3.10 8.52 -11.79
N VAL A 193 2.16 9.09 -11.03
CA VAL A 193 2.48 9.81 -9.78
C VAL A 193 3.01 8.85 -8.70
N ALA A 194 2.43 7.64 -8.56
CA ALA A 194 2.94 6.63 -7.64
C ALA A 194 4.40 6.26 -7.94
N ILE A 195 4.72 5.96 -9.20
CA ILE A 195 6.08 5.64 -9.63
C ILE A 195 7.03 6.81 -9.37
N LEU A 196 6.61 8.03 -9.72
CA LEU A 196 7.41 9.23 -9.47
C LEU A 196 7.67 9.45 -7.98
N THR A 197 6.66 9.29 -7.13
CA THR A 197 6.80 9.47 -5.67
C THR A 197 7.73 8.43 -5.05
N ILE A 198 7.71 7.18 -5.53
CA ILE A 198 8.67 6.15 -5.09
C ILE A 198 10.08 6.55 -5.50
N PHE A 199 10.28 6.92 -6.77
CA PHE A 199 11.59 7.29 -7.29
C PHE A 199 12.18 8.50 -6.55
N LEU A 200 11.38 9.55 -6.36
CA LEU A 200 11.76 10.72 -5.56
C LEU A 200 12.01 10.33 -4.09
N GLY A 201 11.20 9.44 -3.52
CA GLY A 201 11.38 8.95 -2.17
C GLY A 201 12.74 8.29 -1.96
N GLN A 202 13.21 7.50 -2.94
CA GLN A 202 14.55 6.90 -2.89
C GLN A 202 15.64 7.96 -2.97
N ILE A 203 15.54 8.92 -3.90
CA ILE A 203 16.53 10.00 -4.03
C ILE A 203 16.62 10.83 -2.75
N VAL A 204 15.47 11.22 -2.19
CA VAL A 204 15.40 12.08 -1.00
C VAL A 204 15.87 11.33 0.25
N ALA A 205 15.57 10.04 0.36
CA ALA A 205 16.10 9.18 1.41
C ALA A 205 17.63 9.08 1.36
N VAL A 206 18.21 8.84 0.18
CA VAL A 206 19.67 8.79 -0.01
C VAL A 206 20.32 10.15 0.25
N ALA A 207 19.65 11.25 -0.07
CA ALA A 207 20.12 12.60 0.22
C ALA A 207 20.06 12.97 1.72
N GLY A 208 19.50 12.11 2.58
CA GLY A 208 19.40 12.34 4.03
C GLY A 208 18.18 13.15 4.47
N TRP A 209 17.27 13.51 3.54
CA TRP A 209 16.08 14.32 3.83
C TRP A 209 14.78 13.48 3.88
N GLY A 210 14.91 12.15 3.90
CA GLY A 210 13.78 11.22 3.84
C GLY A 210 12.76 11.39 4.99
N GLU A 211 13.19 11.90 6.14
CA GLU A 211 12.33 12.17 7.29
C GLU A 211 11.29 13.27 7.05
N TYR A 212 11.48 14.11 6.03
CA TYR A 212 10.57 15.19 5.64
C TYR A 212 9.75 14.87 4.39
N PHE A 213 9.97 13.70 3.76
CA PHE A 213 9.27 13.32 2.54
C PHE A 213 8.20 12.26 2.84
N PRO A 214 6.89 12.61 2.79
CA PRO A 214 5.79 11.76 3.22
C PRO A 214 5.80 10.33 2.68
N TRP A 215 6.21 10.16 1.42
CA TRP A 215 6.24 8.86 0.75
C TRP A 215 7.48 8.02 1.04
N ALA A 216 8.55 8.61 1.60
CA ALA A 216 9.73 7.86 2.05
C ALA A 216 9.57 7.35 3.50
N ILE A 217 8.79 8.05 4.33
CA ILE A 217 8.64 7.76 5.76
C ILE A 217 8.17 6.32 6.04
N PRO A 218 7.14 5.74 5.36
CA PRO A 218 6.72 4.36 5.64
C PRO A 218 7.84 3.34 5.44
N ALA A 219 8.67 3.54 4.41
CA ALA A 219 9.78 2.65 4.08
C ALA A 219 10.93 2.81 5.08
N LEU A 220 11.26 4.03 5.47
CA LEU A 220 12.30 4.24 6.48
C LEU A 220 11.86 3.75 7.86
N TYR A 221 10.59 3.92 8.20
CA TYR A 221 10.03 3.43 9.46
C TYR A 221 10.06 1.89 9.52
N SER A 222 9.75 1.20 8.41
CA SER A 222 9.87 -0.27 8.37
C SER A 222 11.31 -0.77 8.54
N GLN A 223 12.30 0.06 8.24
CA GLN A 223 13.74 -0.19 8.42
C GLN A 223 14.22 0.08 9.87
N GLY A 224 13.32 0.43 10.79
CA GLY A 224 13.65 0.76 12.17
C GLY A 224 14.10 2.21 12.40
N ALA A 225 13.95 3.10 11.42
CA ALA A 225 14.23 4.52 11.63
C ALA A 225 13.24 5.13 12.63
N HIS A 226 13.78 5.82 13.63
CA HIS A 226 12.98 6.54 14.62
C HIS A 226 12.85 8.01 14.24
N PHE A 227 11.61 8.46 14.06
CA PHE A 227 11.31 9.84 13.70
C PHE A 227 10.66 10.60 14.84
N GLY A 228 10.87 11.92 14.83
CA GLY A 228 10.09 12.84 15.64
C GLY A 228 8.63 12.93 15.19
N MET A 229 7.79 13.56 16.02
CA MET A 229 6.36 13.75 15.73
C MET A 229 6.11 14.47 14.38
N VAL A 230 7.04 15.31 13.94
CA VAL A 230 6.94 16.10 12.70
C VAL A 230 6.78 15.21 11.46
N SER A 231 7.55 14.13 11.35
CA SER A 231 7.48 13.23 10.19
C SER A 231 6.10 12.58 10.07
N TYR A 232 5.54 12.08 11.19
CA TYR A 232 4.19 11.51 11.19
C TYR A 232 3.11 12.55 10.86
N LEU A 233 3.26 13.78 11.38
CA LEU A 233 2.35 14.88 11.05
C LEU A 233 2.40 15.23 9.56
N LEU A 234 3.57 15.21 8.92
CA LEU A 234 3.70 15.45 7.48
C LEU A 234 2.93 14.40 6.66
N VAL A 235 3.01 13.12 7.03
CA VAL A 235 2.23 12.06 6.36
C VAL A 235 0.73 12.29 6.53
N ILE A 236 0.29 12.60 7.76
CA ILE A 236 -1.14 12.85 8.05
C ILE A 236 -1.66 14.07 7.30
N LEU A 237 -0.92 15.18 7.32
CA LEU A 237 -1.30 16.41 6.61
C LEU A 237 -1.35 16.19 5.10
N THR A 238 -0.37 15.46 4.56
CA THR A 238 -0.33 15.06 3.14
C THR A 238 -1.56 14.21 2.78
N GLY A 239 -1.93 13.29 3.68
CA GLY A 239 -3.12 12.48 3.56
C GLY A 239 -4.42 13.30 3.54
N ILE A 240 -4.53 14.27 4.46
CA ILE A 240 -5.67 15.19 4.56
C ILE A 240 -5.77 16.06 3.31
N VAL A 241 -4.66 16.63 2.84
CA VAL A 241 -4.62 17.44 1.62
C VAL A 241 -5.09 16.64 0.41
N GLY A 242 -4.69 15.37 0.27
CA GLY A 242 -5.16 14.50 -0.80
C GLY A 242 -6.67 14.26 -0.78
N ILE A 243 -7.23 13.99 0.41
CA ILE A 243 -8.66 13.79 0.62
C ILE A 243 -9.43 15.08 0.30
N VAL A 244 -9.03 16.20 0.92
CA VAL A 244 -9.68 17.51 0.76
C VAL A 244 -9.58 18.00 -0.69
N GLY A 245 -8.43 17.82 -1.34
CA GLY A 245 -8.24 18.14 -2.76
C GLY A 245 -9.20 17.36 -3.65
N THR A 246 -9.41 16.07 -3.36
CA THR A 246 -10.36 15.23 -4.09
C THR A 246 -11.80 15.68 -3.88
N PHE A 247 -12.19 16.06 -2.65
CA PHE A 247 -13.51 16.64 -2.38
C PHE A 247 -13.74 17.94 -3.16
N ILE A 248 -12.81 18.88 -3.05
CA ILE A 248 -12.92 20.19 -3.71
C ILE A 248 -13.03 20.00 -5.23
N TRP A 249 -12.26 19.08 -5.80
CA TRP A 249 -12.33 18.76 -7.24
C TRP A 249 -13.71 18.25 -7.65
N TRP A 250 -14.25 17.28 -6.91
CA TRP A 250 -15.56 16.70 -7.21
C TRP A 250 -16.71 17.69 -6.99
N GLU A 251 -16.58 18.64 -6.07
CA GLU A 251 -17.59 19.67 -5.83
C GLU A 251 -17.54 20.82 -6.84
N LYS A 252 -16.33 21.30 -7.20
CA LYS A 252 -16.17 22.54 -7.96
C LYS A 252 -15.95 22.35 -9.45
N VAL A 253 -15.38 21.22 -9.89
CA VAL A 253 -15.05 21.01 -11.29
C VAL A 253 -16.22 20.38 -12.03
N ASP A 254 -16.60 21.03 -13.13
CA ASP A 254 -17.56 20.48 -14.09
C ASP A 254 -16.98 19.21 -14.74
N GLN A 255 -17.68 18.09 -14.56
CA GLN A 255 -17.28 16.78 -15.08
C GLN A 255 -17.79 16.61 -16.53
N THR A 256 -17.40 17.53 -17.40
CA THR A 256 -17.94 17.68 -18.76
C THR A 256 -17.23 16.82 -19.81
N HIS A 257 -17.02 15.52 -19.57
CA HIS A 257 -16.64 14.57 -20.64
C HIS A 257 -17.30 13.23 -20.42
#